data_AF-A0A1J3HMZ3-F1
#
_entry.id   AF-A0A1J3HMZ3-F1
#
_cell.length_a   1.000
_cell.length_b   1.000
_cell.length_c   1.000
_cell.angle_alpha   90.00
_cell.angle_beta   90.00
_cell.angle_gamma   90.00
#
_symmetry.space_group_name_H-M   'P 1'
#
loop_
_entity.id
_entity.type
_entity.pdbx_description
1 polymer ?
#
loop_
_entity_poly.entity_id
_entity_poly.type
_entity_poly.pdbx_seq_one_letter_code
_entity_poly.pdbx_strand_id
1 'polypeptide(L)'
;GQTSLHMAVKGVSSQVVRLLLRADPAIVMLPDKFGNTVLHIATRKKRAEIVNELLQLPDTNVNALTRDHKTAYDIAEGLTHSEET
;
A
#
# COMPACT_ATOMS: atom_id res chain seq x y z
N GLY A 1 4.10 12.58 -6.61
CA GLY A 1 2.72 12.63 -7.16
C GLY A 1 1.95 11.42 -6.68
N GLN A 2 0.77 11.10 -7.22
CA GLN A 2 0.16 9.78 -7.03
C GLN A 2 0.08 9.07 -8.38
N THR A 3 0.41 7.79 -8.42
CA THR A 3 0.29 6.97 -9.65
C THR A 3 -1.13 6.41 -9.80
N SER A 4 -1.44 5.85 -10.97
CA SER A 4 -2.66 5.07 -11.19
C SER A 4 -2.80 3.93 -10.17
N LEU A 5 -1.70 3.27 -9.81
CA LEU A 5 -1.71 2.20 -8.81
C LEU A 5 -2.10 2.70 -7.41
N HIS A 6 -1.62 3.89 -6.99
CA HIS A 6 -2.07 4.49 -5.74
C HIS A 6 -3.59 4.76 -5.73
N MET A 7 -4.16 5.17 -6.87
CA MET A 7 -5.60 5.38 -6.99
C MET A 7 -6.37 4.05 -6.91
N ALA A 8 -5.91 3.02 -7.60
CA ALA A 8 -6.52 1.69 -7.56
C ALA A 8 -6.54 1.11 -6.14
N VAL A 9 -5.43 1.23 -5.40
CA VAL A 9 -5.29 0.73 -4.03
C VAL A 9 -6.12 1.51 -3.01
N LYS A 10 -6.37 2.81 -3.24
CA LYS A 10 -7.35 3.57 -2.44
C LYS A 10 -8.78 3.03 -2.60
N GLY A 11 -9.09 2.51 -3.79
CA GLY A 11 -10.33 1.82 -4.11
C GLY A 11 -10.45 0.47 -3.40
N VAL A 12 -11.38 -0.37 -3.87
CA VAL A 12 -11.64 -1.71 -3.30
C VAL A 12 -11.29 -2.83 -4.29
N SER A 13 -11.16 -2.53 -5.59
CA SER A 13 -11.00 -3.54 -6.62
C SER A 13 -9.56 -4.03 -6.74
N SER A 14 -9.28 -5.18 -6.13
CA SER A 14 -8.04 -5.94 -6.29
C SER A 14 -7.78 -6.31 -7.76
N GLN A 15 -8.83 -6.50 -8.57
CA GLN A 15 -8.69 -6.77 -10.00
C GLN A 15 -7.97 -5.64 -10.75
N VAL A 16 -8.30 -4.38 -10.46
CA VAL A 16 -7.62 -3.24 -11.11
C VAL A 16 -6.16 -3.16 -10.66
N VAL A 17 -5.88 -3.44 -9.39
CA VAL A 17 -4.50 -3.51 -8.86
C VAL A 17 -3.69 -4.56 -9.60
N ARG A 18 -4.22 -5.78 -9.75
CA ARG A 18 -3.58 -6.87 -10.51
C ARG A 18 -3.34 -6.51 -11.98
N LEU A 19 -4.29 -5.85 -12.64
CA LEU A 19 -4.13 -5.43 -14.04
C LEU A 19 -3.00 -4.40 -14.20
N LEU A 20 -2.92 -3.42 -13.31
CA LEU A 20 -1.88 -2.40 -13.35
C LEU A 20 -0.50 -3.00 -13.05
N LEU A 21 -0.39 -3.88 -12.06
CA LEU A 21 0.87 -4.57 -11.74
C LEU A 21 1.35 -5.52 -12.85
N ARG A 22 0.42 -6.15 -13.58
CA ARG A 22 0.78 -6.95 -14.77
C ARG A 22 1.30 -6.10 -15.91
N ALA A 23 0.78 -4.88 -16.07
CA ALA A 23 1.23 -3.96 -17.10
C ALA A 23 2.62 -3.39 -16.79
N ASP A 24 2.88 -3.05 -15.54
CA ASP A 24 4.19 -2.58 -15.07
C ASP A 24 4.39 -2.90 -13.57
N PRO A 25 5.15 -3.96 -13.23
CA PRO A 25 5.42 -4.32 -11.84
C PRO A 25 6.26 -3.27 -11.09
N ALA A 26 7.10 -2.51 -11.79
CA ALA A 26 8.06 -1.60 -11.17
C ALA A 26 7.36 -0.43 -10.44
N ILE A 27 6.10 -0.15 -10.78
CA ILE A 27 5.33 0.93 -10.14
C ILE A 27 4.96 0.65 -8.68
N VAL A 28 5.11 -0.59 -8.20
CA VAL A 28 4.74 -0.99 -6.83
C VAL A 28 5.53 -0.24 -5.75
N MET A 29 6.79 0.10 -6.03
CA MET A 29 7.67 0.79 -5.09
C MET A 29 7.70 2.30 -5.25
N LEU A 30 6.98 2.87 -6.23
CA LEU A 30 6.95 4.31 -6.42
C LEU A 30 6.26 5.00 -5.24
N PRO A 31 6.93 5.94 -4.55
CA PRO A 31 6.33 6.63 -3.42
C PRO A 31 5.41 7.77 -3.88
N ASP A 32 4.37 8.03 -3.10
CA ASP A 32 3.57 9.23 -3.25
C ASP A 32 4.26 10.49 -2.66
N LYS A 33 3.57 11.64 -2.69
CA LYS A 33 4.11 12.91 -2.17
C LYS A 33 4.44 12.90 -0.67
N PHE A 34 3.97 11.91 0.08
CA PHE A 34 4.22 11.73 1.51
C PHE A 34 5.19 10.56 1.77
N GLY A 35 5.79 9.98 0.73
CA GLY A 35 6.62 8.79 0.86
C GLY A 35 5.83 7.49 1.03
N ASN A 36 4.50 7.49 0.87
CA ASN A 36 3.74 6.25 0.96
C ASN A 36 3.96 5.42 -0.30
N THR A 37 4.41 4.18 -0.15
CA THR A 37 4.20 3.13 -1.14
C THR A 37 2.74 2.66 -1.13
N VAL A 38 2.35 1.86 -2.12
CA VAL A 38 0.99 1.31 -2.19
C VAL A 38 0.66 0.38 -1.02
N LEU A 39 1.65 -0.28 -0.43
CA LEU A 39 1.45 -1.12 0.77
C LEU A 39 0.96 -0.27 1.96
N HIS A 40 1.58 0.89 2.22
CA HIS A 40 1.13 1.82 3.26
C HIS A 40 -0.33 2.26 3.05
N ILE A 41 -0.71 2.54 1.80
CA ILE A 41 -2.08 2.96 1.47
C ILE A 41 -3.07 1.81 1.68
N ALA A 42 -2.74 0.61 1.20
CA ALA A 42 -3.58 -0.58 1.36
C ALA A 42 -3.85 -0.88 2.84
N THR A 43 -2.81 -0.83 3.67
CA THR A 43 -2.90 -1.00 5.12
C THR A 43 -3.78 0.08 5.77
N ARG A 44 -3.50 1.36 5.48
CA ARG A 44 -4.30 2.49 6.02
C ARG A 44 -5.78 2.42 5.64
N LYS A 45 -6.09 1.84 4.48
CA LYS A 45 -7.46 1.67 3.97
C LYS A 45 -8.08 0.32 4.35
N LYS A 46 -7.41 -0.49 5.17
CA LYS A 46 -7.86 -1.82 5.62
C LYS A 46 -8.23 -2.74 4.45
N ARG A 47 -7.46 -2.68 3.36
CA ARG A 47 -7.69 -3.48 2.14
C ARG A 47 -6.99 -4.83 2.23
N ALA A 48 -7.47 -5.72 3.09
CA ALA A 48 -6.80 -7.00 3.39
C ALA A 48 -6.46 -7.82 2.14
N GLU A 49 -7.37 -7.93 1.17
CA GLU A 49 -7.10 -8.66 -0.08
C GLU A 49 -5.95 -8.03 -0.88
N ILE A 50 -5.94 -6.71 -1.02
CA ILE A 50 -4.89 -5.97 -1.74
C ILE A 50 -3.56 -6.04 -0.97
N VAL A 51 -3.58 -5.97 0.36
CA VAL A 51 -2.38 -6.17 1.18
C VAL A 51 -1.78 -7.54 0.90
N ASN A 52 -2.61 -8.60 0.92
CA ASN A 52 -2.15 -9.96 0.63
C ASN A 52 -1.54 -10.06 -0.76
N GLU A 53 -2.15 -9.45 -1.79
CA GLU A 53 -1.57 -9.43 -3.14
C GLU A 53 -0.22 -8.74 -3.20
N LEU A 54 -0.10 -7.56 -2.60
CA LEU A 54 1.13 -6.79 -2.62
C LEU A 54 2.27 -7.54 -1.91
N LEU A 55 1.97 -8.26 -0.83
CA LEU A 55 2.95 -9.08 -0.09
C LEU A 55 3.46 -10.29 -0.89
N GLN A 56 2.75 -10.73 -1.93
CA GLN A 56 3.21 -11.82 -2.81
C GLN A 56 4.14 -11.33 -3.93
N LEU A 57 4.32 -10.03 -4.10
CA LEU A 57 5.19 -9.48 -5.14
C LEU A 57 6.65 -9.50 -4.69
N PRO A 58 7.59 -9.97 -5.54
CA PRO A 58 9.00 -10.05 -5.19
C PRO A 58 9.64 -8.67 -4.93
N ASP A 59 9.14 -7.63 -5.60
CA ASP A 59 9.67 -6.27 -5.50
C ASP A 59 9.09 -5.46 -4.33
N THR A 60 8.16 -6.02 -3.56
CA THR A 60 7.57 -5.33 -2.41
C THR A 60 8.54 -5.28 -1.25
N ASN A 61 9.00 -4.08 -0.90
CA ASN A 61 9.74 -3.84 0.34
C ASN A 61 8.76 -3.52 1.49
N VAL A 62 8.53 -4.50 2.37
CA VAL A 62 7.66 -4.37 3.55
C VAL A 62 8.18 -3.38 4.60
N ASN A 63 9.50 -3.13 4.61
CA ASN A 63 10.17 -2.22 5.54
C ASN A 63 10.40 -0.83 4.94
N ALA A 64 9.78 -0.52 3.80
CA ALA A 64 9.83 0.83 3.23
C ALA A 64 9.26 1.83 4.23
N LEU A 65 9.91 2.99 4.36
CA LEU A 65 9.51 4.04 5.28
C LEU A 65 8.79 5.16 4.54
N THR A 66 7.70 5.64 5.12
CA THR A 66 7.11 6.94 4.79
C THR A 66 8.03 8.10 5.23
N ARG A 67 7.66 9.33 4.86
CA ARG A 67 8.37 10.53 5.36
C ARG A 67 8.32 10.70 6.88
N ASP A 68 7.33 10.10 7.54
CA ASP A 68 7.18 10.13 9.00
C ASP A 68 7.91 8.96 9.69
N HIS A 69 8.82 8.28 8.98
CA HIS A 69 9.57 7.12 9.47
C HIS A 69 8.69 5.94 9.92
N LYS A 70 7.50 5.79 9.32
CA LYS A 70 6.58 4.66 9.57
C LYS A 70 6.63 3.64 8.44
N THR A 71 6.69 2.37 8.81
CA THR A 71 6.42 1.21 7.95
C THR A 71 4.92 0.99 7.77
N ALA A 72 4.55 0.05 6.89
CA ALA A 72 3.17 -0.40 6.79
C ALA A 72 2.69 -1.07 8.09
N TYR A 73 3.57 -1.74 8.83
CA TYR A 73 3.24 -2.36 10.12
C TYR A 73 2.94 -1.30 11.19
N ASP A 74 3.76 -0.25 11.30
CA ASP A 74 3.52 0.85 12.25
C ASP A 74 2.17 1.56 12.00
N ILE A 75 1.76 1.65 10.73
CA ILE A 75 0.43 2.15 10.37
C ILE A 75 -0.67 1.21 10.87
N ALA A 76 -0.50 -0.11 10.72
CA ALA A 76 -1.48 -1.10 11.18
C ALA A 76 -1.66 -1.03 12.70
N GLU A 77 -0.57 -1.00 13.46
CA GLU A 77 -0.59 -0.87 14.93
C GLU A 77 -1.31 0.41 15.39
N GLY A 78 -1.05 1.54 14.71
CA GLY A 78 -1.75 2.78 15.02
C GLY A 78 -3.27 2.74 14.75
N LEU A 79 -3.76 1.82 13.91
CA LEU A 79 -5.19 1.67 13.64
C LEU A 79 -5.90 0.83 14.71
N THR A 80 -5.25 -0.21 15.25
CA THR A 80 -5.88 -1.07 16.29
C THR A 80 -6.18 -0.28 17.55
N HIS A 81 -5.31 0.65 17.92
CA HIS A 81 -5.45 1.49 19.10
C HIS A 81 -6.51 2.61 18.92
N SER A 82 -6.94 2.86 17.68
CA SER A 82 -7.99 3.85 17.36
C SER A 82 -9.40 3.27 17.32
N GLU A 83 -9.54 1.95 17.42
CA GLU A 83 -10.85 1.26 17.43
C GLU A 83 -11.38 1.00 18.85
N GLU A 84 -10.60 1.33 19.89
CA GLU A 84 -10.97 1.13 21.30
C GLU A 84 -11.53 2.40 22.00
N THR A 85 -11.84 3.47 21.25
CA THR A 85 -12.47 4.71 21.76
C THR A 85 -13.76 5.03 21.01
#